data_AF-A0A933EN29-F1
#
_entry.id   AF-A0A933EN29-F1
#
_cell.length_a   1.000
_cell.length_b   1.000
_cell.length_c   1.000
_cell.angle_alpha   90.00
_cell.angle_beta   90.00
_cell.angle_gamma   90.00
#
_symmetry.space_group_name_H-M   'P 1'
#
loop_
_entity.id
_entity.type
_entity.pdbx_description
1 polymer ?
#
loop_
_entity_poly.entity_id
_entity_poly.type
_entity_poly.pdbx_seq_one_letter_code
_entity_poly.pdbx_strand_id
1 'polypeptide(L)' 'LQDVVLGVVLGLVNGYLLIGSIWYYLHISGYPVPGVTPPTEASVINFISFLPPKVVGVPYIYFAVGLAFVFVIIVFV' A
#
# COMPACT_ATOMS: atom_id res chain seq x y z
N LEU A 1 16.52 -20.36 5.18
CA LEU A 1 16.35 -19.19 6.09
C LEU A 1 16.31 -17.88 5.30
N GLN A 2 17.30 -17.61 4.44
CA GLN A 2 17.33 -16.41 3.58
C GLN A 2 16.10 -16.27 2.67
N ASP A 3 15.66 -17.35 2.01
CA ASP A 3 14.49 -17.31 1.11
C ASP A 3 13.18 -17.03 1.87
N VAL A 4 13.08 -17.51 3.12
CA VAL A 4 11.91 -17.29 3.98
C VAL A 4 11.87 -15.83 4.45
N VAL A 5 13.01 -15.25 4.82
CA VAL A 5 13.09 -13.84 5.24
C VAL A 5 12.74 -12.92 4.06
N LEU A 6 13.26 -13.19 2.87
CA LEU A 6 12.90 -12.48 1.65
C LEU A 6 11.40 -12.58 1.36
N GLY A 7 10.84 -13.79 1.44
CA GLY A 7 9.40 -13.99 1.27
C GLY A 7 8.55 -13.20 2.27
N VAL A 8 8.94 -13.17 3.55
CA VAL A 8 8.23 -12.41 4.59
C VAL A 8 8.32 -10.90 4.34
N VAL A 9 9.51 -10.38 4.03
CA VAL A 9 9.70 -8.94 3.76
C VAL A 9 8.87 -8.52 2.54
N LEU A 10 8.93 -9.28 1.46
CA LEU A 10 8.13 -9.00 0.26
C LEU A 10 6.63 -9.12 0.55
N GLY A 11 6.22 -10.09 1.35
CA GLY A 11 4.83 -10.25 1.79
C GLY A 11 4.35 -9.05 2.61
N LEU A 12 5.14 -8.57 3.56
CA LEU A 12 4.82 -7.40 4.38
C LEU A 12 4.73 -6.12 3.55
N VAL A 13 5.67 -5.89 2.63
CA VAL A 13 5.65 -4.73 1.74
C VAL A 13 4.40 -4.75 0.87
N ASN A 14 4.12 -5.88 0.20
CA ASN A 14 2.94 -5.99 -0.66
C ASN A 14 1.63 -5.91 0.13
N GLY A 15 1.57 -6.55 1.30
CA GLY A 15 0.41 -6.47 2.19
C GLY A 15 0.15 -5.05 2.69
N TYR A 16 1.21 -4.32 3.05
CA TYR A 16 1.13 -2.91 3.41
C TYR A 16 0.61 -2.05 2.25
N LEU A 17 1.16 -2.24 1.05
CA LEU A 17 0.72 -1.53 -0.16
C LEU A 17 -0.77 -1.78 -0.45
N LEU A 18 -1.23 -3.03 -0.33
CA LEU A 18 -2.62 -3.40 -0.60
C LEU A 18 -3.58 -2.86 0.45
N ILE A 19 -3.41 -3.25 1.72
CA ILE A 19 -4.33 -2.90 2.81
C ILE A 19 -4.30 -1.41 3.09
N GLY A 20 -3.13 -0.79 3.06
CA GLY A 20 -3.01 0.64 3.23
C GLY A 20 -3.70 1.43 2.12
N SER A 21 -3.69 0.91 0.88
CA SER A 21 -4.45 1.53 -0.21
C SER A 21 -5.95 1.43 -0.01
N ILE A 22 -6.44 0.24 0.37
CA ILE A 22 -7.87 0.03 0.67
C ILE A 22 -8.32 1.00 1.77
N TRP A 23 -7.57 1.09 2.88
CA TRP A 23 -7.93 1.96 3.99
C TRP A 23 -7.91 3.45 3.62
N TYR A 24 -6.93 3.88 2.83
CA TYR A 24 -6.87 5.26 2.35
C TYR A 24 -8.10 5.62 1.51
N TYR A 25 -8.48 4.76 0.55
CA TYR A 25 -9.67 4.99 -0.27
C TYR A 25 -10.96 4.92 0.53
N LEU A 26 -11.02 4.07 1.56
CA LEU A 26 -12.15 4.01 2.49
C LEU A 26 -12.28 5.31 3.30
N HIS A 27 -11.16 5.91 3.71
CA HIS A 27 -11.15 7.17 4.44
C HIS A 27 -11.63 8.34 3.58
N ILE A 28 -11.10 8.51 2.37
CA ILE A 28 -11.48 9.64 1.50
C ILE A 28 -12.92 9.54 0.99
N SER A 29 -13.49 8.33 0.94
CA SER A 29 -14.89 8.10 0.58
C SER A 29 -15.86 8.22 1.76
N GLY A 30 -15.37 8.48 2.97
CA GLY A 30 -16.20 8.64 4.15
C GLY A 30 -16.78 7.34 4.71
N TYR A 31 -16.09 6.22 4.53
CA TYR A 31 -16.49 4.90 5.05
C TYR A 31 -17.90 4.45 4.60
N PRO A 32 -18.16 4.29 3.29
CA PRO A 32 -19.49 3.96 2.75
C PRO A 32 -19.94 2.51 3.00
N VAL A 33 -19.19 1.72 3.78
CA VAL A 33 -19.44 0.31 4.02
C VAL A 33 -20.25 0.15 5.31
N PRO A 34 -21.43 -0.50 5.28
CA PRO A 34 -22.22 -0.75 6.48
C PRO A 34 -21.41 -1.48 7.55
N GLY A 35 -21.41 -0.94 8.77
CA GLY A 35 -20.67 -1.51 9.90
C GLY A 35 -19.20 -1.11 10.00
N VAL A 36 -18.67 -0.30 9.07
CA VAL A 36 -17.33 0.26 9.17
C VAL A 36 -17.42 1.75 9.45
N THR A 37 -16.89 2.17 10.60
CA THR A 37 -16.88 3.58 11.02
C THR A 37 -15.46 4.16 11.00
N PRO A 38 -15.32 5.49 10.83
CA PRO A 38 -14.04 6.15 11.01
C PRO A 38 -13.43 5.88 12.39
N PRO A 39 -12.10 5.87 12.51
CA PRO A 39 -11.42 5.86 13.81
C PRO A 39 -11.82 7.12 14.60
N THR A 40 -12.07 6.98 15.90
CA THR A 40 -12.39 8.10 16.79
C THR A 40 -11.15 8.81 17.32
N GLU A 41 -10.02 8.10 17.39
CA GLU A 41 -8.76 8.66 17.87
C GLU A 41 -8.03 9.45 16.79
N ALA A 42 -7.66 10.70 17.11
CA ALA A 42 -6.91 11.58 16.22
C ALA A 42 -5.52 11.01 15.86
N SER A 43 -4.89 10.28 16.78
CA SER A 43 -3.63 9.57 16.55
C SER A 43 -3.75 8.60 15.37
N VAL A 44 -4.84 7.84 15.29
CA VAL A 44 -5.11 6.86 14.23
C VAL A 44 -5.47 7.55 12.92
N ILE A 45 -6.19 8.67 12.96
CA ILE A 45 -6.49 9.46 11.75
C ILE A 45 -5.20 10.04 11.15
N ASN A 46 -4.24 10.45 11.97
CA ASN A 46 -2.95 10.94 11.49
C ASN A 46 -2.17 9.87 10.70
N PHE A 47 -2.40 8.58 10.98
CA PHE A 47 -1.78 7.48 10.22
C PHE A 47 -2.23 7.42 8.76
N ILE A 48 -3.38 7.99 8.40
CA ILE A 48 -3.84 8.09 7.00
C ILE A 48 -2.79 8.81 6.13
N SER A 49 -2.00 9.71 6.74
CA SER A 49 -0.95 10.44 6.03
C SER A 49 0.22 9.57 5.56
N PHE A 50 0.45 8.43 6.22
CA PHE A 50 1.52 7.50 5.88
C PHE A 50 1.08 6.42 4.90
N LEU A 51 -0.21 6.34 4.57
CA LEU A 51 -0.73 5.26 3.73
C LEU A 51 -0.17 5.28 2.30
N PRO A 52 0.00 4.10 1.69
CA PRO A 52 0.67 3.92 0.40
C PRO A 52 0.19 4.86 -0.72
N PRO A 53 -1.11 5.09 -0.95
CA PRO A 53 -1.53 5.97 -2.04
C PRO A 53 -1.11 7.42 -1.88
N LYS A 54 -0.90 7.87 -0.64
CA LYS A 54 -0.44 9.23 -0.37
C LYS A 54 1.08 9.34 -0.46
N VAL A 55 1.81 8.32 -0.01
CA VAL A 55 3.28 8.29 -0.05
C VAL A 55 3.81 7.99 -1.46
N VAL A 56 3.20 7.03 -2.16
CA VAL A 56 3.58 6.56 -3.51
C VAL A 56 2.69 7.18 -4.58
N GLY A 57 1.88 8.18 -4.22
CA GLY A 57 0.91 8.81 -5.10
C GLY A 57 1.51 9.35 -6.41
N VAL A 58 0.65 9.84 -7.29
CA VAL A 58 1.06 10.37 -8.59
C VAL A 58 2.15 11.44 -8.42
N PRO A 59 3.28 11.36 -9.17
CA PRO A 59 3.54 10.48 -10.31
C PRO A 59 4.32 9.19 -9.99
N TYR A 60 4.75 8.99 -8.75
CA TYR A 60 5.71 7.94 -8.38
C TYR A 60 5.21 6.52 -8.66
N ILE A 61 3.90 6.29 -8.54
CA ILE A 61 3.29 4.99 -8.86
C ILE A 61 3.55 4.56 -10.32
N TYR A 62 3.57 5.51 -11.27
CA TYR A 62 3.83 5.18 -12.68
C TYR A 62 5.27 4.73 -12.91
N PHE A 63 6.22 5.38 -12.23
CA PHE A 63 7.62 4.97 -12.24
C PHE A 63 7.82 3.62 -11.55
N ALA A 64 7.16 3.38 -10.42
CA ALA A 64 7.25 2.12 -9.69
C ALA A 64 6.73 0.94 -10.53
N VAL A 65 5.59 1.12 -11.21
CA VAL A 65 5.03 0.10 -12.12
C VAL A 65 5.96 -0.13 -13.31
N GLY A 66 6.48 0.92 -13.94
CA GLY A 66 7.45 0.79 -15.04
C GLY A 66 8.71 0.03 -14.62
N LEU A 67 9.28 0.36 -13.46
CA LEU A 67 10.45 -0.32 -12.90
C LEU A 67 10.16 -1.81 -12.61
N ALA A 68 8.97 -2.12 -12.08
CA ALA A 68 8.56 -3.50 -11.82
C ALA A 68 8.49 -4.32 -13.12
N PHE A 69 7.94 -3.76 -14.20
CA PHE A 69 7.94 -4.44 -15.50
C PHE A 69 9.34 -4.63 -16.06
N VAL A 70 10.20 -3.61 -16.01
CA VAL A 70 11.60 -3.71 -16.45
C VAL A 70 12.34 -4.81 -15.68
N PHE A 71 12.17 -4.86 -14.37
CA PHE A 71 12.77 -5.91 -13.53
C PHE A 71 12.30 -7.31 -13.93
N VAL A 72 10.99 -7.50 -14.14
CA VAL A 72 10.43 -8.79 -14.58
C VAL A 72 11.02 -9.21 -15.93
N ILE A 73 11.10 -8.29 -16.89
CA ILE A 73 11.69 -8.57 -18.20
C ILE A 73 13.15 -9.00 -18.05
N ILE A 74 13.97 -8.25 -17.32
CA ILE A 74 15.41 -8.55 -17.16
C ILE A 74 15.64 -9.91 -16.47
N VAL A 75 14.79 -10.26 -15.49
CA VAL A 75 14.99 -11.46 -14.67
C VAL A 75 14.44 -12.73 -15.35
N PHE A 76 13.35 -12.61 -16.10
CA PHE A 76 12.59 -13.77 -16.57
C PHE A 76 12.54 -13.95 -18.10
N VAL A 77 12.94 -12.94 -18.90
CA VAL A 77 12.89 -12.96 -20.37
C VAL A 77 14.29 -12.88 -20.95
#